data_AF-A0A2P9E5F6-F1
#
_entry.id   AF-A0A2P9E5F6-F1
#
_cell.length_a   1.000
_cell.length_b   1.000
_cell.length_c   1.000
_cell.angle_alpha   90.00
_cell.angle_beta   90.00
_cell.angle_gamma   90.00
#
_symmetry.space_group_name_H-M   'P 1'
#
loop_
_entity.id
_entity.type
_entity.pdbx_description
1 polymer ?
#
loop_
_entity_poly.entity_id
_entity_poly.type
_entity_poly.pdbx_seq_one_letter_code
_entity_poly.pdbx_strand_id
1 'polypeptide(L)'
;MRRVFIDAMLEHNFEVIGQVRIDTRLYDAPPTRKPGQRGRTRKYGEKVTPERIARFKRTVTTLNLYGREQAVRYRSKLAKARFLDGRMVRVVWCEFRSERGEWKSTCLLLSTDTSLTPEEVIESYGLRWSIESMFHQLKLAWGMKEAWQKTRQTLHRWVHLTMVGYGLTQLLSCVESPAISELCRHSPWRPENPRTAGQIRKGLVRHFRHVAVRRWWSSKGQKFRPPDERERIDFEYKQRKVA
;
A
#
# COMPACT_ATOMS: atom_id res chain seq x y z
N MET A 1 13.17 -9.10 -0.33
CA MET A 1 11.92 -9.82 -0.66
C MET A 1 12.08 -11.28 -0.27
N ARG A 2 11.06 -11.91 0.32
CA ARG A 2 11.14 -13.31 0.79
C ARG A 2 10.48 -14.23 -0.23
N ARG A 3 11.14 -15.35 -0.54
CA ARG A 3 10.62 -16.36 -1.49
C ARG A 3 9.22 -16.84 -1.11
N VAL A 4 9.02 -17.22 0.17
CA VAL A 4 7.74 -17.75 0.67
C VAL A 4 6.56 -16.83 0.38
N PHE A 5 6.76 -15.50 0.50
CA PHE A 5 5.71 -14.54 0.17
C PHE A 5 5.39 -14.51 -1.33
N ILE A 6 6.43 -14.49 -2.17
CA ILE A 6 6.25 -14.44 -3.62
C ILE A 6 5.60 -15.72 -4.14
N ASP A 7 6.06 -16.88 -3.69
CA ASP A 7 5.51 -18.18 -4.07
C ASP A 7 4.02 -18.25 -3.68
N ALA A 8 3.64 -17.81 -2.46
CA ALA A 8 2.24 -17.76 -2.03
C ALA A 8 1.37 -16.80 -2.88
N MET A 9 1.89 -15.62 -3.25
CA MET A 9 1.14 -14.70 -4.13
C MET A 9 0.90 -15.31 -5.51
N LEU A 10 1.92 -15.96 -6.07
CA LEU A 10 1.84 -16.61 -7.37
C LEU A 10 0.89 -17.81 -7.37
N GLU A 11 0.84 -18.59 -6.28
CA GLU A 11 -0.15 -19.66 -6.08
C GLU A 11 -1.59 -19.13 -6.11
N HIS A 12 -1.79 -17.88 -5.73
CA HIS A 12 -3.07 -17.17 -5.82
C HIS A 12 -3.27 -16.38 -7.13
N ASN A 13 -2.45 -16.63 -8.16
CA ASN A 13 -2.46 -15.93 -9.45
C ASN A 13 -2.21 -14.41 -9.35
N PHE A 14 -1.44 -13.98 -8.35
CA PHE A 14 -0.97 -12.60 -8.26
C PHE A 14 0.48 -12.48 -8.71
N GLU A 15 0.74 -11.50 -9.56
CA GLU A 15 2.09 -11.09 -9.91
C GLU A 15 2.66 -10.12 -8.88
N VAL A 16 3.97 -10.22 -8.62
CA VAL A 16 4.65 -9.48 -7.57
C VAL A 16 5.71 -8.57 -8.16
N ILE A 17 5.60 -7.28 -7.81
CA ILE A 17 6.61 -6.27 -8.09
C ILE A 17 7.21 -5.79 -6.76
N GLY A 18 8.52 -5.63 -6.72
CA GLY A 18 9.14 -4.90 -5.63
C GLY A 18 10.65 -4.81 -5.69
N GLN A 19 11.20 -4.09 -4.71
CA GLN A 19 12.63 -3.88 -4.61
C GLN A 19 13.34 -5.07 -3.94
N VAL A 20 14.43 -5.50 -4.57
CA VAL A 20 15.34 -6.50 -4.03
C VAL A 20 16.72 -5.89 -3.79
N ARG A 21 17.60 -6.63 -3.11
CA ARG A 21 18.96 -6.16 -2.88
C ARG A 21 19.70 -6.05 -4.22
N ILE A 22 20.54 -5.03 -4.36
CA ILE A 22 21.31 -4.77 -5.58
C ILE A 22 22.24 -5.94 -5.95
N ASP A 23 22.68 -6.72 -4.96
CA ASP A 23 23.56 -7.89 -5.09
C ASP A 23 22.81 -9.22 -5.31
N THR A 24 21.51 -9.16 -5.61
CA THR A 24 20.69 -10.35 -5.89
C THR A 24 21.32 -11.17 -7.02
N ARG A 25 21.50 -12.47 -6.78
CA ARG A 25 22.12 -13.39 -7.75
C ARG A 25 21.16 -13.68 -8.91
N LEU A 26 21.45 -13.07 -10.05
CA LEU A 26 20.71 -13.17 -11.30
C LEU A 26 21.53 -13.92 -12.34
N TYR A 27 20.85 -14.70 -13.17
CA TYR A 27 21.47 -15.54 -14.19
C TYR A 27 20.70 -15.44 -15.51
N ASP A 28 21.38 -15.69 -16.62
CA ASP A 28 20.72 -15.87 -17.90
C ASP A 28 19.88 -17.15 -17.94
N ALA A 29 19.02 -17.27 -18.95
CA ALA A 29 18.43 -18.55 -19.31
C ALA A 29 19.57 -19.57 -19.58
N PRO A 30 19.41 -20.83 -19.14
CA PRO A 30 20.40 -21.85 -19.46
C PRO A 30 20.46 -22.05 -20.98
N PRO A 31 21.64 -22.35 -21.54
CA PRO A 31 21.75 -22.67 -22.96
C PRO A 31 20.90 -23.89 -23.31
N THR A 32 20.45 -23.97 -24.56
CA THR A 32 19.72 -25.13 -25.07
C THR A 32 20.58 -26.39 -24.95
N ARG A 33 19.92 -27.50 -24.61
CA ARG A 33 20.60 -28.79 -24.43
C ARG A 33 21.08 -29.30 -25.79
N LYS A 34 22.29 -29.83 -25.85
CA LYS A 34 22.80 -30.52 -27.05
C LYS A 34 22.28 -31.96 -27.09
N PRO A 35 21.93 -32.50 -28.27
CA PRO A 35 21.61 -33.92 -28.42
C PRO A 35 22.71 -34.81 -27.83
N GLY A 36 22.35 -35.85 -27.07
CA GLY A 36 23.30 -36.77 -26.44
C GLY A 36 24.01 -36.26 -25.17
N GLN A 37 23.72 -35.04 -24.71
CA GLN A 37 24.37 -34.49 -23.51
C GLN A 37 24.00 -35.29 -22.24
N ARG A 38 24.99 -35.94 -21.61
CA ARG A 38 24.84 -36.67 -20.33
C ARG A 38 24.70 -35.71 -19.14
N GLY A 39 23.92 -36.11 -18.13
CA GLY A 39 23.75 -35.38 -16.85
C GLY A 39 22.50 -34.51 -16.76
N ARG A 40 22.28 -33.92 -15.57
CA ARG A 40 21.13 -33.05 -15.25
C ARG A 40 21.21 -31.74 -16.05
N THR A 41 20.08 -31.33 -16.63
CA THR A 41 19.97 -30.04 -17.34
C THR A 41 20.38 -28.87 -16.45
N ARG A 42 21.18 -27.95 -16.98
CA ARG A 42 21.56 -26.72 -16.26
C ARG A 42 20.33 -25.89 -15.96
N LYS A 43 20.21 -25.46 -14.70
CA LYS A 43 19.11 -24.60 -14.25
C LYS A 43 19.35 -23.11 -14.58
N TYR A 44 20.61 -22.70 -14.57
CA TYR A 44 21.07 -21.33 -14.70
C TYR A 44 22.06 -21.22 -15.86
N GLY A 45 22.01 -20.11 -16.60
CA GLY A 45 23.05 -19.70 -17.54
C GLY A 45 24.18 -18.94 -16.85
N GLU A 46 24.79 -18.01 -17.57
CA GLU A 46 25.85 -17.15 -17.04
C GLU A 46 25.31 -16.18 -15.97
N LYS A 47 26.14 -15.89 -14.97
CA LYS A 47 25.80 -14.91 -13.93
C LYS A 47 25.76 -13.50 -14.55
N VAL A 48 24.74 -12.73 -14.22
CA VAL A 48 24.67 -11.30 -14.56
C VAL A 48 25.54 -10.54 -13.57
N THR A 49 26.71 -10.09 -14.00
CA THR A 49 27.68 -9.34 -13.18
C THR A 49 27.57 -7.83 -13.41
N PRO A 50 28.06 -6.98 -12.50
CA PRO A 50 28.06 -5.53 -12.68
C PRO A 50 28.68 -5.07 -14.01
N GLU A 51 29.78 -5.71 -14.44
CA GLU A 51 30.47 -5.40 -15.69
C GLU A 51 29.59 -5.71 -16.90
N ARG A 52 28.80 -6.79 -16.83
CA ARG A 52 27.81 -7.14 -17.86
C ARG A 52 26.62 -6.18 -17.85
N ILE A 53 26.14 -5.80 -16.67
CA ILE A 53 25.04 -4.82 -16.52
C ILE A 53 25.42 -3.50 -17.17
N ALA A 54 26.66 -3.04 -17.01
CA ALA A 54 27.13 -1.79 -17.61
C ALA A 54 26.99 -1.76 -19.15
N ARG A 55 27.06 -2.92 -19.81
CA ARG A 55 26.92 -3.08 -21.27
C ARG A 55 25.47 -3.09 -21.75
N PHE A 56 24.49 -3.23 -20.86
CA PHE A 56 23.08 -3.17 -21.27
C PHE A 56 22.70 -1.76 -21.71
N LYS A 57 21.73 -1.68 -22.63
CA LYS A 57 21.18 -0.41 -23.10
C LYS A 57 20.73 0.42 -21.89
N ARG A 58 21.31 1.61 -21.77
CA ARG A 58 20.94 2.59 -20.77
C ARG A 58 19.87 3.49 -21.37
N THR A 59 18.68 3.44 -20.81
CA THR A 59 17.56 4.30 -21.21
C THR A 59 17.39 5.41 -20.19
N VAL A 60 17.14 6.62 -20.67
CA VAL A 60 16.73 7.76 -19.84
C VAL A 60 15.35 8.16 -20.32
N THR A 61 14.40 8.23 -19.41
CA THR A 61 13.01 8.61 -19.70
C THR A 61 12.46 9.45 -18.55
N THR A 62 11.35 10.14 -18.79
CA THR A 62 10.62 10.88 -17.78
C THR A 62 9.30 10.16 -17.54
N LEU A 63 9.02 9.82 -16.29
CA LEU A 63 7.80 9.14 -15.86
C LEU A 63 7.03 10.03 -14.89
N ASN A 64 5.70 9.93 -14.88
CA ASN A 64 4.88 10.64 -13.90
C ASN A 64 4.81 9.83 -12.60
N LEU A 65 5.74 10.09 -11.69
CA LEU A 65 5.85 9.39 -10.41
C LEU A 65 5.45 10.32 -9.27
N TYR A 66 4.59 9.83 -8.38
CA TYR A 66 4.13 10.58 -7.21
C TYR A 66 3.44 11.91 -7.55
N GLY A 67 2.78 11.98 -8.71
CA GLY A 67 2.11 13.19 -9.21
C GLY A 67 3.07 14.27 -9.71
N ARG A 68 4.29 13.89 -10.10
CA ARG A 68 5.32 14.79 -10.62
C ARG A 68 6.08 14.11 -11.75
N GLU A 69 6.57 14.90 -12.70
CA GLU A 69 7.52 14.39 -13.69
C GLU A 69 8.86 14.08 -13.03
N GLN A 70 9.28 12.82 -13.16
CA GLN A 70 10.50 12.30 -12.56
C GLN A 70 11.35 11.70 -13.66
N ALA A 71 12.52 12.29 -13.90
CA ALA A 71 13.53 11.69 -14.77
C ALA A 71 14.09 10.42 -14.12
N VAL A 72 14.05 9.32 -14.86
CA VAL A 72 14.54 8.01 -14.45
C VAL A 72 15.54 7.50 -15.48
N ARG A 73 16.65 6.97 -14.98
CA ARG A 73 17.64 6.28 -15.78
C ARG A 73 17.63 4.81 -15.40
N TYR A 74 17.50 3.93 -16.38
CA TYR A 74 17.42 2.51 -16.07
C TYR A 74 18.12 1.61 -17.09
N ARG A 75 18.37 0.38 -16.65
CA ARG A 75 18.73 -0.78 -17.48
C ARG A 75 17.80 -1.94 -17.12
N SER A 76 17.43 -2.77 -18.08
CA SER A 76 16.54 -3.90 -17.83
C SER A 76 16.97 -5.16 -18.56
N LYS A 77 16.58 -6.31 -17.99
CA LYS A 77 16.82 -7.63 -18.57
C LYS A 77 15.80 -8.64 -18.03
N LEU A 78 15.50 -9.68 -18.82
CA LEU A 78 14.88 -10.91 -18.32
C LEU A 78 15.97 -11.84 -17.78
N ALA A 79 15.85 -12.24 -16.52
CA ALA A 79 16.85 -13.06 -15.85
C ALA A 79 16.21 -14.09 -14.91
N LYS A 80 16.92 -15.18 -14.65
CA LYS A 80 16.58 -16.16 -13.63
C LYS A 80 17.05 -15.71 -12.27
N ALA A 81 16.13 -15.56 -11.33
CA ALA A 81 16.44 -15.19 -9.95
C ALA A 81 16.75 -16.43 -9.09
N ARG A 82 17.95 -16.51 -8.50
CA ARG A 82 18.36 -17.69 -7.71
C ARG A 82 17.54 -17.89 -6.44
N PHE A 83 17.16 -16.82 -5.76
CA PHE A 83 16.36 -16.93 -4.55
C PHE A 83 14.90 -17.34 -4.82
N LEU A 84 14.46 -17.25 -6.09
CA LEU A 84 13.19 -17.76 -6.60
C LEU A 84 13.36 -19.05 -7.40
N ASP A 85 14.37 -19.83 -7.03
CA ASP A 85 14.63 -21.14 -7.61
C ASP A 85 14.70 -21.12 -9.15
N GLY A 86 15.31 -20.07 -9.71
CA GLY A 86 15.53 -19.94 -11.15
C GLY A 86 14.29 -19.56 -11.96
N ARG A 87 13.23 -19.05 -11.31
CA ARG A 87 12.10 -18.40 -11.99
C ARG A 87 12.59 -17.24 -12.86
N MET A 88 12.03 -17.13 -14.05
CA MET A 88 12.27 -16.00 -14.94
C MET A 88 11.54 -14.77 -14.39
N VAL A 89 12.26 -13.66 -14.29
CA VAL A 89 11.74 -12.39 -13.77
C VAL A 89 12.24 -11.26 -14.65
N ARG A 90 11.50 -10.16 -14.69
CA ARG A 90 12.02 -8.90 -15.21
C ARG A 90 12.74 -8.17 -14.11
N VAL A 91 13.98 -7.80 -14.39
CA VAL A 91 14.79 -6.98 -13.49
C VAL A 91 15.05 -5.62 -14.11
N VAL A 92 14.96 -4.59 -13.27
CA VAL A 92 15.16 -3.20 -13.66
C VAL A 92 16.10 -2.54 -12.66
N TRP A 93 17.30 -2.19 -13.13
CA TRP A 93 18.23 -1.35 -12.38
C TRP A 93 17.87 0.10 -12.65
N CYS A 94 17.35 0.79 -11.66
CA CYS A 94 16.79 2.13 -11.77
C CYS A 94 17.59 3.14 -10.96
N GLU A 95 17.66 4.38 -11.44
CA GLU A 95 18.24 5.53 -10.76
C GLU A 95 17.29 6.71 -10.94
N PHE A 96 16.94 7.34 -9.83
CA PHE A 96 16.02 8.49 -9.82
C PHE A 96 16.82 9.77 -9.74
N ARG A 97 16.46 10.77 -10.56
CA ARG A 97 17.05 12.09 -10.48
C ARG A 97 16.56 12.83 -9.23
N SER A 98 17.49 13.35 -8.43
CA SER A 98 17.16 14.20 -7.28
C SER A 98 16.80 15.62 -7.71
N GLU A 99 16.20 16.39 -6.80
CA GLU A 99 15.92 17.82 -7.00
C GLU A 99 17.19 18.65 -7.25
N ARG A 100 18.35 18.19 -6.75
CA ARG A 100 19.66 18.81 -6.99
C ARG A 100 20.26 18.46 -8.37
N GLY A 101 19.54 17.69 -9.19
CA GLY A 101 19.98 17.26 -10.51
C GLY A 101 20.86 16.00 -10.53
N GLU A 102 21.30 15.52 -9.37
CA GLU A 102 22.14 14.32 -9.21
C GLU A 102 21.33 13.03 -9.34
N TRP A 103 21.96 11.96 -9.83
CA TRP A 103 21.36 10.63 -9.85
C TRP A 103 21.52 9.95 -8.51
N LYS A 104 20.41 9.52 -7.89
CA LYS A 104 20.43 8.72 -6.66
C LYS A 104 21.04 7.33 -6.92
N SER A 105 21.44 6.68 -5.83
CA SER A 105 21.96 5.30 -5.83
C SER A 105 21.03 4.35 -6.57
N THR A 106 21.61 3.42 -7.34
CA THR A 106 20.88 2.42 -8.10
C THR A 106 20.00 1.54 -7.21
N CYS A 107 18.72 1.45 -7.54
CA CYS A 107 17.78 0.46 -7.03
C CYS A 107 17.67 -0.73 -7.98
N LEU A 108 17.36 -1.91 -7.44
CA LEU A 108 16.99 -3.08 -8.24
C LEU A 108 15.53 -3.43 -7.98
N LEU A 109 14.69 -3.21 -8.98
CA LEU A 109 13.32 -3.69 -9.00
C LEU A 109 13.25 -5.04 -9.69
N LEU A 110 12.33 -5.87 -9.19
CA LEU A 110 12.03 -7.19 -9.71
C LEU A 110 10.52 -7.29 -9.91
N SER A 111 10.12 -7.80 -11.08
CA SER A 111 8.76 -8.19 -11.41
C SER A 111 8.73 -9.67 -11.78
N THR A 112 7.80 -10.43 -11.21
CA THR A 112 7.54 -11.81 -11.64
C THR A 112 6.83 -11.86 -12.99
N ASP A 113 6.04 -10.84 -13.33
CA ASP A 113 5.48 -10.68 -14.66
C ASP A 113 6.57 -10.22 -15.64
N THR A 114 6.87 -11.05 -16.63
CA THR A 114 7.86 -10.77 -17.66
C THR A 114 7.33 -9.95 -18.83
N SER A 115 6.00 -9.85 -18.96
CA SER A 115 5.33 -9.12 -20.05
C SER A 115 5.42 -7.61 -19.88
N LEU A 116 5.40 -7.13 -18.64
CA LEU A 116 5.53 -5.70 -18.31
C LEU A 116 6.79 -5.09 -18.89
N THR A 117 6.70 -3.85 -19.34
CA THR A 117 7.84 -3.02 -19.72
C THR A 117 8.62 -2.56 -18.49
N PRO A 118 9.90 -2.16 -18.63
CA PRO A 118 10.67 -1.59 -17.53
C PRO A 118 10.00 -0.36 -16.91
N GLU A 119 9.39 0.50 -17.73
CA GLU A 119 8.65 1.69 -17.32
C GLU A 119 7.44 1.33 -16.46
N GLU A 120 6.59 0.39 -16.92
CA GLU A 120 5.43 -0.08 -16.16
C GLU A 120 5.84 -0.69 -14.81
N VAL A 121 6.97 -1.41 -14.73
CA VAL A 121 7.50 -1.92 -13.47
C VAL A 121 7.89 -0.79 -12.52
N ILE A 122 8.53 0.27 -13.03
CA ILE A 122 8.92 1.44 -12.23
C ILE A 122 7.69 2.20 -11.73
N GLU A 123 6.72 2.45 -12.61
CA GLU A 123 5.48 3.16 -12.28
C GLU A 123 4.64 2.37 -11.27
N SER A 124 4.47 1.07 -11.50
CA SER A 124 3.74 0.17 -10.59
C SER A 124 4.41 0.13 -9.21
N TYR A 125 5.75 0.10 -9.15
CA TYR A 125 6.45 0.18 -7.88
C TYR A 125 6.26 1.54 -7.19
N GLY A 126 6.15 2.63 -7.96
CA GLY A 126 5.84 3.97 -7.45
C GLY A 126 4.51 4.03 -6.69
N LEU A 127 3.49 3.27 -7.11
CA LEU A 127 2.19 3.22 -6.42
C LEU A 127 2.31 2.79 -4.95
N ARG A 128 3.36 2.05 -4.59
CA ARG A 128 3.62 1.58 -3.20
C ARG A 128 3.69 2.73 -2.20
N TRP A 129 4.17 3.92 -2.59
CA TRP A 129 4.33 5.03 -1.65
C TRP A 129 3.01 5.49 -1.01
N SER A 130 1.88 5.25 -1.68
CA SER A 130 0.54 5.50 -1.12
C SER A 130 0.32 4.79 0.22
N ILE A 131 0.95 3.63 0.43
CA ILE A 131 0.91 2.85 1.68
C ILE A 131 1.62 3.61 2.82
N GLU A 132 2.71 4.33 2.55
CA GLU A 132 3.41 5.12 3.57
C GLU A 132 2.54 6.29 4.04
N SER A 133 1.89 6.98 3.10
CA SER A 133 0.90 8.02 3.40
C SER A 133 -0.25 7.46 4.23
N MET A 134 -0.76 6.26 3.90
CA MET A 134 -1.76 5.58 4.71
C MET A 134 -1.25 5.31 6.13
N PHE A 135 -0.07 4.72 6.32
CA PHE A 135 0.45 4.45 7.66
C PHE A 135 0.70 5.72 8.47
N HIS A 136 1.16 6.78 7.83
CA HIS A 136 1.31 8.09 8.46
C HIS A 136 -0.04 8.60 8.99
N GLN A 137 -1.09 8.56 8.16
CA GLN A 137 -2.44 8.95 8.56
C GLN A 137 -2.97 8.07 9.70
N LEU A 138 -2.81 6.75 9.59
CA LEU A 138 -3.27 5.81 10.60
C LEU A 138 -2.63 6.07 11.97
N LYS A 139 -1.31 6.31 11.97
CA LYS A 139 -0.53 6.59 13.19
C LYS A 139 -0.87 7.93 13.82
N LEU A 140 -0.96 8.99 13.04
CA LEU A 140 -1.02 10.35 13.58
C LEU A 140 -2.43 10.93 13.64
N ALA A 141 -3.32 10.54 12.73
CA ALA A 141 -4.64 11.14 12.61
C ALA A 141 -5.78 10.22 13.05
N TRP A 142 -5.55 8.90 13.09
CA TRP A 142 -6.58 7.89 13.40
C TRP A 142 -6.38 7.19 14.75
N GLY A 143 -5.51 7.70 15.61
CA GLY A 143 -5.46 7.27 17.00
C GLY A 143 -4.53 6.08 17.26
N MET A 144 -3.81 5.54 16.26
CA MET A 144 -3.00 4.32 16.47
C MET A 144 -1.81 4.53 17.40
N LYS A 145 -1.29 5.75 17.48
CA LYS A 145 -0.23 6.09 18.44
C LYS A 145 -0.77 6.21 19.87
N GLU A 146 -2.06 6.48 20.00
CA GLU A 146 -2.82 6.67 21.23
C GLU A 146 -3.51 5.37 21.70
N ALA A 147 -3.07 4.21 21.22
CA ALA A 147 -3.62 2.93 21.64
C ALA A 147 -3.20 2.60 23.10
N TRP A 148 -4.18 2.38 23.98
CA TRP A 148 -4.01 2.07 25.41
C TRP A 148 -4.61 0.70 25.79
N GLN A 149 -4.71 -0.20 24.81
CA GLN A 149 -5.48 -1.44 24.93
C GLN A 149 -4.65 -2.45 25.71
N LYS A 150 -5.19 -2.96 26.83
CA LYS A 150 -4.43 -3.79 27.78
C LYS A 150 -4.18 -5.23 27.33
N THR A 151 -4.88 -5.73 26.31
CA THR A 151 -4.73 -7.10 25.80
C THR A 151 -4.45 -7.12 24.31
N ARG A 152 -3.69 -8.12 23.85
CA ARG A 152 -3.36 -8.31 22.43
C ARG A 152 -4.62 -8.41 21.58
N GLN A 153 -5.60 -9.20 22.01
CA GLN A 153 -6.83 -9.40 21.24
C GLN A 153 -7.62 -8.10 21.05
N THR A 154 -7.76 -7.29 22.12
CA THR A 154 -8.47 -6.01 22.04
C THR A 154 -7.70 -5.01 21.17
N LEU A 155 -6.36 -4.97 21.28
CA LEU A 155 -5.53 -4.15 20.41
C LEU A 155 -5.69 -4.54 18.94
N HIS A 156 -5.62 -5.84 18.61
CA HIS A 156 -5.81 -6.31 17.25
C HIS A 156 -7.19 -5.93 16.70
N ARG A 157 -8.27 -6.18 17.45
CA ARG A 157 -9.63 -5.80 17.02
C ARG A 157 -9.75 -4.31 16.75
N TRP A 158 -9.23 -3.49 17.68
CA TRP A 158 -9.26 -2.04 17.56
C TRP A 158 -8.47 -1.55 16.34
N VAL A 159 -7.25 -2.06 16.10
CA VAL A 159 -6.43 -1.73 14.93
C VAL A 159 -7.17 -2.05 13.63
N HIS A 160 -7.76 -3.24 13.52
CA HIS A 160 -8.46 -3.65 12.30
C HIS A 160 -9.70 -2.79 12.04
N LEU A 161 -10.50 -2.48 13.08
CA LEU A 161 -11.65 -1.59 12.96
C LEU A 161 -11.23 -0.19 12.48
N THR A 162 -10.14 0.35 13.03
CA THR A 162 -9.58 1.65 12.60
C THR A 162 -9.12 1.61 11.14
N MET A 163 -8.44 0.53 10.72
CA MET A 163 -7.99 0.36 9.33
C MET A 163 -9.17 0.23 8.34
N VAL A 164 -10.21 -0.52 8.71
CA VAL A 164 -11.43 -0.62 7.90
C VAL A 164 -12.12 0.73 7.80
N GLY A 165 -12.26 1.47 8.91
CA GLY A 165 -12.83 2.81 8.90
C GLY A 165 -12.05 3.79 8.01
N TYR A 166 -10.72 3.73 8.04
CA TYR A 166 -9.86 4.47 7.13
C TYR A 166 -10.15 4.10 5.66
N GLY A 167 -10.11 2.81 5.35
CA GLY A 167 -10.36 2.30 3.99
C GLY A 167 -11.73 2.72 3.45
N LEU A 168 -12.79 2.56 4.26
CA LEU A 168 -14.14 3.00 3.88
C LEU A 168 -14.20 4.50 3.59
N THR A 169 -13.51 5.32 4.37
CA THR A 169 -13.47 6.77 4.13
C THR A 169 -12.72 7.12 2.84
N GLN A 170 -11.67 6.38 2.50
CA GLN A 170 -10.98 6.52 1.20
C GLN A 170 -11.90 6.10 0.05
N LEU A 171 -12.59 4.96 0.17
CA LEU A 171 -13.54 4.51 -0.85
C LEU A 171 -14.68 5.50 -1.06
N LEU A 172 -15.22 6.10 0.00
CA LEU A 172 -16.23 7.16 -0.12
C LEU A 172 -15.72 8.37 -0.90
N SER A 173 -14.41 8.68 -0.84
CA SER A 173 -13.87 9.78 -1.65
C SER A 173 -13.86 9.50 -3.15
N CYS A 174 -13.98 8.23 -3.55
CA CYS A 174 -14.09 7.80 -4.95
C CYS A 174 -15.55 7.72 -5.42
N VAL A 175 -16.54 7.89 -4.55
CA VAL A 175 -17.97 7.77 -4.88
C VAL A 175 -18.58 9.15 -5.05
N GLU A 176 -19.24 9.37 -6.18
CA GLU A 176 -20.05 10.57 -6.40
C GLU A 176 -21.47 10.33 -5.92
N SER A 177 -21.84 10.97 -4.81
CA SER A 177 -23.19 10.88 -4.25
C SER A 177 -23.62 12.22 -3.63
N PRO A 178 -24.90 12.62 -3.74
CA PRO A 178 -25.44 13.78 -3.05
C PRO A 178 -25.22 13.73 -1.52
N ALA A 179 -25.31 12.53 -0.91
CA ALA A 179 -25.06 12.36 0.51
C ALA A 179 -23.62 12.70 0.91
N ILE A 180 -22.66 12.37 0.05
CA ILE A 180 -21.24 12.69 0.25
C ILE A 180 -20.99 14.19 0.06
N SER A 181 -21.67 14.82 -0.90
CA SER A 181 -21.64 16.27 -1.07
C SER A 181 -22.12 16.99 0.20
N GLU A 182 -23.21 16.52 0.81
CA GLU A 182 -23.75 17.13 2.03
C GLU A 182 -22.77 17.02 3.21
N LEU A 183 -22.08 15.88 3.35
CA LEU A 183 -21.02 15.72 4.38
C LEU A 183 -19.90 16.76 4.25
N CYS A 184 -19.59 17.19 3.02
CA CYS A 184 -18.53 18.16 2.73
C CYS A 184 -18.98 19.63 2.81
N ARG A 185 -20.28 19.90 3.04
CA ARG A 185 -20.88 21.26 3.06
C ARG A 185 -20.27 22.19 4.11
N HIS A 186 -19.56 21.65 5.10
CA HIS A 186 -18.90 22.44 6.13
C HIS A 186 -17.76 23.35 5.63
N SER A 187 -17.31 23.21 4.38
CA SER A 187 -16.22 24.01 3.80
C SER A 187 -16.64 24.62 2.46
N PRO A 188 -17.63 25.53 2.43
CA PRO A 188 -18.19 26.09 1.21
C PRO A 188 -17.20 26.94 0.40
N TRP A 189 -16.15 27.47 1.04
CA TRP A 189 -15.09 28.24 0.38
C TRP A 189 -14.07 27.40 -0.42
N ARG A 190 -14.33 26.10 -0.61
CA ARG A 190 -13.55 25.21 -1.50
C ARG A 190 -14.45 24.60 -2.59
N PRO A 191 -15.02 25.41 -3.50
CA PRO A 191 -15.95 24.91 -4.51
C PRO A 191 -15.26 24.06 -5.60
N GLU A 192 -14.02 24.38 -5.98
CA GLU A 192 -13.33 23.76 -7.13
C GLU A 192 -12.36 22.63 -6.74
N ASN A 193 -12.12 22.41 -5.44
CA ASN A 193 -11.19 21.39 -5.00
C ASN A 193 -11.83 19.99 -5.01
N PRO A 194 -11.08 18.94 -5.43
CA PRO A 194 -11.56 17.58 -5.33
C PRO A 194 -11.88 17.21 -3.88
N ARG A 195 -13.00 16.50 -3.71
CA ARG A 195 -13.48 16.03 -2.40
C ARG A 195 -12.46 15.08 -1.79
N THR A 196 -11.95 15.43 -0.62
CA THR A 196 -10.94 14.63 0.07
C THR A 196 -11.57 13.73 1.13
N ALA A 197 -10.98 12.55 1.35
CA ALA A 197 -11.34 11.67 2.47
C ALA A 197 -11.30 12.40 3.84
N GLY A 198 -10.45 13.42 3.99
CA GLY A 198 -10.39 14.25 5.19
C GLY A 198 -11.63 15.13 5.41
N GLN A 199 -12.22 15.69 4.34
CA GLN A 199 -13.48 16.44 4.41
C GLN A 199 -14.64 15.50 4.76
N ILE A 200 -14.72 14.35 4.09
CA ILE A 200 -15.73 13.33 4.36
C ILE A 200 -15.65 12.89 5.83
N ARG A 201 -14.44 12.60 6.34
CA ARG A 201 -14.23 12.27 7.75
C ARG A 201 -14.75 13.37 8.68
N LYS A 202 -14.45 14.64 8.40
CA LYS A 202 -14.92 15.76 9.23
C LYS A 202 -16.45 15.88 9.23
N GLY A 203 -17.08 15.69 8.07
CA GLY A 203 -18.53 15.57 7.94
C GLY A 203 -19.10 14.44 8.79
N LEU A 204 -18.53 13.23 8.69
CA LEU A 204 -18.93 12.06 9.46
C LEU A 204 -18.77 12.28 10.97
N VAL A 205 -17.66 12.88 11.41
CA VAL A 205 -17.45 13.22 12.82
C VAL A 205 -18.51 14.18 13.31
N ARG A 206 -18.91 15.18 12.51
CA ARG A 206 -20.01 16.10 12.88
C ARG A 206 -21.35 15.39 12.94
N HIS A 207 -21.64 14.50 11.98
CA HIS A 207 -22.89 13.75 11.94
C HIS A 207 -23.01 12.80 13.15
N PHE A 208 -21.94 12.09 13.47
CA PHE A 208 -21.91 11.13 14.58
C PHE A 208 -21.52 11.73 15.92
N ARG A 209 -21.30 13.05 16.05
CA ARG A 209 -20.88 13.69 17.32
C ARG A 209 -21.84 13.45 18.48
N HIS A 210 -23.11 13.16 18.16
CA HIS A 210 -24.18 12.91 19.13
C HIS A 210 -24.34 11.43 19.49
N VAL A 211 -23.63 10.53 18.80
CA VAL A 211 -23.69 9.09 19.04
C VAL A 211 -22.77 8.73 20.20
N ALA A 212 -23.38 8.45 21.35
CA ALA A 212 -22.65 8.03 22.55
C ALA A 212 -22.60 6.49 22.62
N VAL A 213 -21.59 5.88 21.99
CA VAL A 213 -21.53 4.41 21.78
C VAL A 213 -21.82 3.60 23.05
N ARG A 214 -21.17 3.94 24.17
CA ARG A 214 -21.39 3.24 25.45
C ARG A 214 -22.78 3.46 26.03
N ARG A 215 -23.38 4.63 25.82
CA ARG A 215 -24.71 4.97 26.34
C ARG A 215 -25.82 4.34 25.48
N TRP A 216 -25.56 4.15 24.19
CA TRP A 216 -26.53 3.63 23.21
C TRP A 216 -26.47 2.10 23.09
N TRP A 217 -25.47 1.45 23.68
CA TRP A 217 -25.35 0.00 23.70
C TRP A 217 -26.08 -0.60 24.91
N SER A 218 -27.18 -1.31 24.66
CA SER A 218 -27.87 -2.10 25.68
C SER A 218 -27.19 -3.47 25.81
N SER A 219 -26.48 -3.71 26.92
CA SER A 219 -25.81 -5.00 27.17
C SER A 219 -26.80 -6.15 27.33
N LYS A 220 -27.95 -5.91 27.98
CA LYS A 220 -28.99 -6.92 28.21
C LYS A 220 -29.69 -7.34 26.93
N GLY A 221 -29.98 -6.37 26.05
CA GLY A 221 -30.66 -6.63 24.78
C GLY A 221 -29.73 -6.88 23.60
N GLN A 222 -28.42 -6.66 23.76
CA GLN A 222 -27.41 -6.64 22.69
C GLN A 222 -27.82 -5.75 21.50
N LYS A 223 -28.57 -4.67 21.77
CA LYS A 223 -29.08 -3.75 20.76
C LYS A 223 -28.38 -2.40 20.89
N PHE A 224 -27.98 -1.85 19.74
CA PHE A 224 -27.46 -0.49 19.63
C PHE A 224 -28.57 0.45 19.16
N ARG A 225 -29.04 1.34 20.05
CA ARG A 225 -30.08 2.31 19.72
C ARG A 225 -29.94 3.56 20.59
N PRO A 226 -30.44 4.73 20.14
CA PRO A 226 -30.57 5.88 21.01
C PRO A 226 -31.33 5.49 22.30
N PRO A 227 -30.96 6.03 23.47
CA PRO A 227 -31.69 5.78 24.71
C PRO A 227 -33.13 6.25 24.56
N ASP A 228 -34.08 5.44 25.05
CA ASP A 228 -35.50 5.83 25.09
C ASP A 228 -35.65 7.09 25.97
N GLU A 229 -36.56 8.01 25.65
CA GLU A 229 -36.71 9.31 26.36
C GLU A 229 -36.83 9.16 27.89
N ARG A 230 -37.40 8.04 28.37
CA ARG A 230 -37.53 7.70 29.79
C ARG A 230 -36.18 7.41 30.47
N GLU A 231 -35.26 6.74 29.78
CA GLU A 231 -33.90 6.47 30.30
C GLU A 231 -33.04 7.74 30.36
N ARG A 232 -33.40 8.76 29.56
CA ARG A 232 -32.74 10.07 29.52
C ARG A 232 -32.98 10.88 30.81
N ILE A 233 -34.20 10.85 31.32
CA ILE A 233 -34.65 11.58 32.53
C ILE A 233 -34.05 10.96 33.80
N ASP A 234 -34.06 9.63 33.91
CA ASP A 234 -33.49 8.91 35.06
C ASP A 234 -31.97 9.13 35.21
N PHE A 235 -31.28 9.41 34.10
CA PHE A 235 -29.84 9.68 34.11
C PHE A 235 -29.49 11.12 34.51
N GLU A 236 -30.22 12.13 34.03
CA GLU A 236 -30.04 13.53 34.49
C GLU A 236 -30.30 13.64 36.00
N TYR A 237 -31.28 12.91 36.50
CA TYR A 237 -31.56 12.80 37.94
C TYR A 237 -30.40 12.17 38.71
N LYS A 238 -29.75 11.13 38.16
CA LYS A 238 -28.57 10.49 38.78
C LYS A 238 -27.32 11.37 38.75
N GLN A 239 -27.08 12.13 37.67
CA GLN A 239 -25.93 13.06 37.63
C GLN A 239 -26.09 14.23 38.61
N ARG A 240 -27.31 14.74 38.83
CA ARG A 240 -27.58 15.77 39.86
C ARG A 240 -27.36 15.30 41.30
N LYS A 241 -27.40 14.00 41.57
CA LYS A 241 -27.13 13.43 42.92
C LYS A 241 -25.65 13.15 43.20
N VAL A 242 -24.79 13.19 42.17
CA VAL A 242 -23.36 12.84 42.27
C VAL A 242 -22.48 14.09 42.08
N ALA A 243 -23.08 15.26 41.85
CA ALA A 243 -22.42 16.56 41.86
C ALA A 243 -22.50 17.21 43.24
#